data_AF-A0A7W8XL82-F1
#
_entry.id   AF-A0A7W8XL82-F1
#
_cell.length_a   1.000
_cell.length_b   1.000
_cell.length_c   1.000
_cell.angle_alpha   90.00
_cell.angle_beta   90.00
_cell.angle_gamma   90.00
#
_symmetry.space_group_name_H-M   'P 1'
#
loop_
_entity.id
_entity.type
_entity.pdbx_description
1 polymer ?
#
loop_
_entity_poly.entity_id
_entity_poly.type
_entity_poly.pdbx_seq_one_letter_code
_entity_poly.pdbx_strand_id
1 'polypeptide(L)'
;MRESDADEPVAPLRPVKKRTFTDKALAGTGLLLAGISAFFPWYVFLNPDKFGIHVAEGDRTRDLPNWPGREIVNVSPLAMVNKNPNEPKVIAPDPLTTATISNVGREDDKGQPAEDQPFPGKSPFHLLHVANGRALIEDDTGMYVVRVGSILPDNSRLATIEQRDGKWVIITSTGDVYGHN
;
A
#
# COMPACT_ATOMS: atom_id res chain seq x y z
N MET A 1 25.64 -81.60 41.25
CA MET A 1 26.37 -80.99 40.11
C MET A 1 25.87 -81.62 38.82
N ARG A 2 25.18 -80.82 37.99
CA ARG A 2 25.17 -80.84 36.51
C ARG A 2 24.21 -79.71 36.08
N GLU A 3 24.78 -78.51 36.00
CA GLU A 3 24.25 -77.46 35.12
C GLU A 3 24.63 -77.88 33.70
N SER A 4 23.64 -77.92 32.83
CA SER A 4 23.86 -77.92 31.38
C SER A 4 22.91 -76.87 30.85
N ASP A 5 23.32 -75.63 31.07
CA ASP A 5 22.79 -74.44 30.42
C ASP A 5 23.14 -74.58 28.94
N ALA A 6 22.12 -74.76 28.12
CA ALA A 6 22.29 -74.92 26.69
C ALA A 6 22.36 -73.51 26.09
N ASP A 7 23.57 -73.04 25.81
CA ASP A 7 23.79 -71.80 25.05
C ASP A 7 23.10 -71.91 23.69
N GLU A 8 22.00 -71.15 23.53
CA GLU A 8 21.33 -70.96 22.26
C GLU A 8 22.25 -70.13 21.34
N PRO A 9 22.68 -70.65 20.17
CA PRO A 9 23.56 -69.90 19.29
C PRO A 9 22.78 -68.74 18.66
N VAL A 10 23.00 -67.53 19.17
CA VAL A 10 22.47 -66.29 18.58
C VAL A 10 23.01 -66.17 17.16
N ALA A 11 22.10 -66.20 16.17
CA ALA A 11 22.46 -66.08 14.76
C ALA A 11 23.25 -64.79 14.52
N PRO A 12 24.38 -64.83 13.77
CA PRO A 12 25.17 -63.63 13.51
C PRO A 12 24.34 -62.61 12.74
N LEU A 13 24.43 -61.34 13.14
CA LEU A 13 23.80 -60.21 12.45
C LEU A 13 24.20 -60.24 10.97
N ARG A 14 23.19 -60.28 10.08
CA ARG A 14 23.36 -60.37 8.62
C ARG A 14 24.39 -59.34 8.13
N PRO A 15 25.33 -59.73 7.25
CA PRO A 15 26.35 -58.81 6.78
C PRO A 15 25.70 -57.63 6.04
N VAL A 16 26.06 -56.42 6.44
CA VAL A 16 25.62 -55.18 5.79
C VAL A 16 25.96 -55.27 4.31
N LYS A 17 24.92 -55.31 3.47
CA LYS A 17 25.03 -55.44 2.03
C LYS A 17 25.94 -54.33 1.50
N LYS A 18 27.05 -54.69 0.84
CA LYS A 18 27.98 -53.73 0.23
C LYS A 18 27.19 -52.87 -0.75
N ARG A 19 27.08 -51.55 -0.48
CA ARG A 19 26.43 -50.58 -1.37
C ARG A 19 26.99 -50.76 -2.78
N THR A 20 26.11 -51.05 -3.73
CA THR A 20 26.48 -51.22 -5.14
C THR A 20 26.96 -49.89 -5.70
N PHE A 21 27.77 -49.93 -6.76
CA PHE A 21 28.26 -48.72 -7.42
C PHE A 21 27.11 -47.80 -7.88
N THR A 22 25.98 -48.39 -8.28
CA THR A 22 24.74 -47.69 -8.65
C THR A 22 24.15 -46.92 -7.47
N ASP A 23 24.14 -47.51 -6.27
CA ASP A 23 23.61 -46.84 -5.07
C ASP A 23 24.46 -45.63 -4.68
N LYS A 24 25.78 -45.73 -4.85
CA LYS A 24 26.70 -44.61 -4.63
C LYS A 24 26.54 -43.52 -5.69
N ALA A 25 26.38 -43.89 -6.96
CA ALA A 25 26.11 -42.96 -8.03
C ALA A 25 24.80 -42.20 -7.79
N LEU A 26 23.73 -42.92 -7.44
CA LEU A 26 22.42 -42.32 -7.15
C LEU A 26 22.48 -41.36 -5.95
N ALA A 27 23.19 -41.75 -4.89
CA ALA A 27 23.39 -40.90 -3.73
C ALA A 27 24.22 -39.64 -4.08
N GLY A 28 25.27 -39.78 -4.90
CA GLY A 28 26.09 -38.67 -5.36
C GLY A 28 25.30 -37.66 -6.20
N THR A 29 24.50 -38.15 -7.15
CA THR A 29 23.65 -37.29 -7.99
C THR A 29 22.59 -36.57 -7.15
N GLY A 30 21.97 -37.25 -6.19
CA GLY A 30 21.00 -36.63 -5.28
C GLY A 30 21.61 -35.53 -4.42
N LEU A 31 22.81 -35.77 -3.87
CA LEU A 31 23.54 -34.77 -3.08
C LEU A 31 23.93 -33.55 -3.92
N LEU A 32 24.38 -33.77 -5.16
CA LEU A 32 24.73 -32.71 -6.09
C LEU A 32 23.50 -31.87 -6.48
N LEU A 33 22.38 -32.53 -6.80
CA LEU A 33 21.12 -31.85 -7.12
C LEU A 33 20.61 -31.02 -5.94
N ALA A 34 20.70 -31.56 -4.71
CA ALA A 34 20.34 -30.85 -3.50
C ALA A 34 21.21 -29.60 -3.27
N GLY A 35 22.53 -29.72 -3.49
CA GLY A 35 23.46 -28.61 -3.39
C GLY A 35 23.16 -27.48 -4.37
N ILE A 36 22.90 -27.81 -5.64
CA ILE A 36 22.51 -26.83 -6.66
C ILE A 36 21.19 -26.16 -6.27
N SER A 37 20.18 -26.94 -5.87
CA SER A 37 18.86 -26.43 -5.47
C SER A 37 18.95 -25.49 -4.26
N ALA A 38 19.74 -25.82 -3.25
CA ALA A 38 19.92 -24.98 -2.07
C ALA A 38 20.68 -23.67 -2.36
N PHE A 39 21.64 -23.71 -3.29
CA PHE A 39 22.41 -22.52 -3.69
C PHE A 39 21.70 -21.66 -4.73
N PHE A 40 20.76 -22.23 -5.49
CA PHE A 40 20.06 -21.57 -6.57
C PHE A 40 19.36 -20.24 -6.17
N PRO A 41 18.65 -20.14 -5.03
CA PRO A 41 18.04 -18.88 -4.60
C PRO A 41 19.04 -17.74 -4.42
N TRP A 42 20.25 -18.03 -3.92
CA TRP A 42 21.31 -17.04 -3.77
C TRP A 42 21.87 -16.59 -5.12
N TYR A 43 22.01 -17.52 -6.06
CA TYR A 43 22.40 -17.19 -7.43
C TYR A 43 21.38 -16.28 -8.12
N VAL A 44 20.08 -16.57 -7.95
CA VAL A 44 18.98 -15.72 -8.44
C VAL A 44 19.05 -14.32 -7.82
N PHE A 45 19.25 -14.23 -6.51
CA PHE A 45 19.34 -12.97 -5.78
C PHE A 45 20.51 -12.09 -6.26
N LEU A 46 21.68 -12.68 -6.53
CA LEU A 46 22.88 -11.97 -6.98
C LEU A 46 22.90 -11.68 -8.50
N ASN A 47 21.97 -12.24 -9.28
CA ASN A 47 21.82 -11.98 -10.72
C ASN A 47 20.43 -11.38 -11.02
N PRO A 48 20.08 -10.22 -10.43
CA PRO A 48 18.78 -9.58 -10.65
C PRO A 48 18.60 -9.10 -12.10
N ASP A 49 19.68 -8.95 -12.85
CA ASP A 49 19.67 -8.65 -14.29
C ASP A 49 19.16 -9.81 -15.15
N LYS A 50 19.15 -11.05 -14.65
CA LYS A 50 18.68 -12.23 -15.39
C LYS A 50 17.36 -12.78 -14.86
N PHE A 51 17.15 -12.65 -13.56
CA PHE A 51 16.01 -13.25 -12.85
C PHE A 51 15.15 -12.23 -12.11
N GLY A 52 15.59 -10.97 -12.06
CA GLY A 52 14.78 -9.90 -11.51
C GLY A 52 13.56 -9.67 -12.37
N ILE A 53 12.55 -9.04 -11.76
CA ILE A 53 11.35 -8.64 -12.46
C ILE A 53 11.76 -7.49 -13.39
N HIS A 54 11.97 -7.79 -14.67
CA HIS A 54 12.03 -6.78 -15.71
C HIS A 54 10.62 -6.21 -15.86
N VAL A 55 10.27 -5.28 -14.99
CA VAL A 55 9.18 -4.37 -15.26
C VAL A 55 9.65 -3.62 -16.49
N ALA A 56 9.11 -3.97 -17.67
CA ALA A 56 9.40 -3.25 -18.89
C ALA A 56 9.31 -1.77 -18.54
N GLU A 57 10.37 -1.00 -18.79
CA GLU A 57 10.44 0.42 -18.43
C GLU A 57 9.25 1.22 -19.04
N GLY A 58 8.55 0.64 -20.03
CA GLY A 58 7.31 1.13 -20.62
C GLY A 58 6.01 0.87 -19.83
N ASP A 59 6.01 0.10 -18.73
CA ASP A 59 4.84 -0.09 -17.84
C ASP A 59 4.90 0.81 -16.59
N ARG A 60 5.98 1.60 -16.43
CA ARG A 60 6.00 2.78 -15.54
C ARG A 60 5.20 3.94 -16.10
N THR A 61 4.86 3.88 -17.37
CA THR A 61 3.75 4.60 -17.97
C THR A 61 2.67 3.59 -18.26
N ARG A 62 2.02 3.08 -17.20
CA ARG A 62 0.63 2.66 -17.36
C ARG A 62 -0.04 3.90 -17.95
N ASP A 63 -0.33 3.88 -19.25
CA ASP A 63 -1.21 4.86 -19.87
C ASP A 63 -2.54 4.67 -19.16
N LEU A 64 -2.64 5.35 -18.01
CA LEU A 64 -3.86 5.53 -17.30
C LEU A 64 -4.75 6.19 -18.34
N PRO A 65 -5.88 5.59 -18.72
CA PRO A 65 -6.87 6.33 -19.48
C PRO A 65 -7.05 7.66 -18.74
N ASN A 66 -6.99 8.78 -19.46
CA ASN A 66 -7.12 10.14 -18.93
C ASN A 66 -8.49 10.31 -18.27
N TRP A 67 -8.67 9.66 -17.11
CA TRP A 67 -9.81 9.85 -16.26
C TRP A 67 -9.55 11.17 -15.56
N PRO A 68 -10.43 12.17 -15.73
CA PRO A 68 -10.37 13.36 -14.90
C PRO A 68 -10.34 12.88 -13.46
N GLY A 69 -9.38 13.40 -12.66
CA GLY A 69 -9.13 12.97 -11.30
C GLY A 69 -10.44 12.75 -10.56
N ARG A 70 -10.84 11.49 -10.43
CA ARG A 70 -12.07 11.15 -9.76
C ARG A 70 -11.75 11.33 -8.30
N GLU A 71 -12.37 12.34 -7.69
CA GLU A 71 -12.38 12.53 -6.26
C GLU A 71 -12.64 11.17 -5.63
N ILE A 72 -11.64 10.68 -4.88
CA ILE A 72 -11.79 9.43 -4.14
C ILE A 72 -12.67 9.81 -2.96
N VAL A 73 -13.98 9.84 -3.21
CA VAL A 73 -14.96 10.00 -2.16
C VAL A 73 -14.79 8.75 -1.30
N ASN A 74 -14.17 8.94 -0.14
CA ASN A 74 -13.96 7.88 0.83
C ASN A 74 -15.34 7.56 1.42
N VAL A 75 -16.16 6.83 0.66
CA VAL A 75 -17.48 6.43 1.11
C VAL A 75 -17.29 5.33 2.13
N SER A 76 -17.94 5.49 3.29
CA SER A 76 -17.99 4.45 4.30
C SER A 76 -18.41 3.13 3.66
N PRO A 77 -17.79 1.97 4.00
CA PRO A 77 -18.14 0.68 3.41
C PRO A 77 -19.63 0.31 3.49
N LEU A 78 -20.35 0.91 4.45
CA LEU A 78 -21.80 0.79 4.60
C LEU A 78 -22.62 1.42 3.45
N ALA A 79 -22.06 2.37 2.71
CA ALA A 79 -22.70 3.02 1.57
C ALA A 79 -22.47 2.27 0.24
N MET A 80 -21.70 1.17 0.25
CA MET A 80 -21.48 0.36 -0.94
C MET A 80 -22.69 -0.53 -1.22
N VAL A 81 -23.21 -0.47 -2.45
CA VAL A 81 -24.30 -1.34 -2.90
C VAL A 81 -23.80 -2.80 -2.95
N ASN A 82 -24.37 -3.65 -2.09
CA ASN A 82 -24.10 -5.08 -2.09
C ASN A 82 -24.69 -5.72 -3.35
N LYS A 83 -23.83 -6.36 -4.17
CA LYS A 83 -24.21 -6.96 -5.46
C LYS A 83 -24.56 -8.45 -5.36
N ASN A 84 -24.59 -9.01 -4.15
CA ASN A 84 -25.00 -10.41 -3.93
C ASN A 84 -26.53 -10.55 -4.03
N PRO A 85 -27.05 -11.60 -4.69
CA PRO A 85 -28.49 -11.77 -4.92
C PRO A 85 -29.29 -12.26 -3.70
N ASN A 86 -28.81 -12.08 -2.47
CA ASN A 86 -29.54 -12.50 -1.27
C ASN A 86 -29.87 -11.29 -0.39
N GLU A 87 -31.19 -11.09 -0.28
CA GLU A 87 -31.96 -10.25 0.63
C GLU A 87 -31.49 -8.79 0.84
N PRO A 88 -32.28 -7.79 0.40
CA PRO A 88 -32.03 -6.42 0.79
C PRO A 88 -32.13 -6.34 2.32
N LYS A 89 -30.99 -6.15 2.98
CA LYS A 89 -30.96 -5.83 4.41
C LYS A 89 -31.71 -4.52 4.56
N VAL A 90 -32.95 -4.59 5.05
CA VAL A 90 -33.75 -3.43 5.40
C VAL A 90 -32.93 -2.64 6.42
N ILE A 91 -32.36 -1.52 5.98
CA ILE A 91 -31.79 -0.54 6.87
C ILE A 91 -32.99 0.03 7.60
N ALA A 92 -33.28 -0.50 8.78
CA ALA A 92 -34.25 0.12 9.66
C ALA A 92 -33.77 1.58 9.85
N PRO A 93 -34.60 2.58 9.52
CA PRO A 93 -34.24 3.97 9.73
C PRO A 93 -33.91 4.12 11.21
N ASP A 94 -32.71 4.60 11.48
CA ASP A 94 -32.26 4.89 12.83
C ASP A 94 -33.23 5.88 13.46
N PRO A 95 -33.94 5.52 14.56
CA PRO A 95 -34.88 6.42 15.23
C PRO A 95 -34.15 7.48 16.10
N LEU A 96 -32.88 7.74 15.84
CA LEU A 96 -32.16 8.89 16.36
C LEU A 96 -32.77 10.17 15.78
N THR A 97 -33.74 10.70 16.52
CA THR A 97 -34.29 12.04 16.33
C THR A 97 -33.19 13.06 16.61
N THR A 98 -32.46 13.47 15.57
CA THR A 98 -31.59 14.65 15.66
C THR A 98 -32.48 15.87 15.69
N ALA A 99 -32.61 16.47 16.86
CA ALA A 99 -33.49 17.61 17.13
C ALA A 99 -33.03 18.88 16.39
N THR A 100 -33.32 18.99 15.10
CA THR A 100 -33.40 20.28 14.40
C THR A 100 -34.86 20.53 14.06
N ILE A 101 -35.54 21.24 14.96
CA ILE A 101 -36.81 21.89 14.62
C ILE A 101 -36.52 23.02 13.64
N SER A 102 -37.27 23.07 12.53
CA SER A 102 -37.25 24.18 11.59
C SER A 102 -37.72 25.45 12.30
N ASN A 103 -36.78 26.35 12.59
CA ASN A 103 -37.10 27.65 13.19
C ASN A 103 -37.42 28.70 12.11
N VAL A 104 -38.20 28.33 11.09
CA VAL A 104 -38.61 29.25 10.04
C VAL A 104 -39.68 30.17 10.63
N GLY A 105 -39.29 31.40 10.98
CA GLY A 105 -40.20 32.46 11.41
C GLY A 105 -40.24 32.77 12.91
N ARG A 106 -39.32 32.25 13.74
CA ARG A 106 -39.09 32.85 15.07
C ARG A 106 -37.86 33.74 15.00
N GLU A 107 -38.03 35.00 15.36
CA GLU A 107 -36.91 35.89 15.69
C GLU A 107 -36.28 35.35 16.99
N ASP A 108 -35.00 34.99 16.91
CA ASP A 108 -34.21 34.58 18.06
C ASP A 108 -33.96 35.83 18.91
N ASP A 109 -34.50 35.85 20.13
CA ASP A 109 -34.28 36.92 21.14
C ASP A 109 -32.86 36.84 21.76
N LYS A 110 -32.05 35.90 21.28
CA LYS A 110 -30.62 35.80 21.53
C LYS A 110 -29.96 36.66 20.47
N GLY A 111 -29.43 37.82 20.86
CA GLY A 111 -28.85 38.85 20.00
C GLY A 111 -27.88 38.34 18.92
N GLN A 112 -27.40 39.26 18.08
CA GLN A 112 -26.63 39.00 16.86
C GLN A 112 -25.74 37.74 16.97
N PRO A 113 -25.81 36.81 15.99
CA PRO A 113 -25.00 35.60 16.00
C PRO A 113 -23.54 35.99 16.25
N ALA A 114 -22.80 35.13 16.95
CA ALA A 114 -21.38 35.37 17.19
C ALA A 114 -20.62 35.31 15.86
N GLU A 115 -20.60 36.43 15.14
CA GLU A 115 -19.89 36.64 13.87
C GLU A 115 -18.37 36.56 14.03
N ASP A 116 -17.88 36.59 15.29
CA ASP A 116 -16.47 36.69 15.64
C ASP A 116 -15.78 35.33 15.95
N GLN A 117 -16.30 34.19 15.49
CA GLN A 117 -15.50 32.97 15.52
C GLN A 117 -14.54 32.95 14.32
N PRO A 118 -13.22 33.07 14.54
CA PRO A 118 -12.27 32.91 13.43
C PRO A 118 -12.36 31.48 12.89
N PHE A 119 -12.39 31.35 11.57
CA PHE A 119 -12.22 30.05 10.94
C PHE A 119 -10.87 29.44 11.36
N PRO A 120 -10.79 28.10 11.52
CA PRO A 120 -9.49 27.45 11.70
C PRO A 120 -8.57 27.87 10.55
N GLY A 121 -7.32 28.20 10.89
CA GLY A 121 -6.32 28.65 9.92
C GLY A 121 -6.07 27.59 8.84
N LYS A 122 -5.63 28.04 7.65
CA LYS A 122 -5.22 27.13 6.58
C LYS A 122 -3.91 26.44 6.97
N SER A 123 -3.85 25.12 6.85
CA SER A 123 -2.61 24.36 7.00
C SER A 123 -1.69 24.65 5.80
N PRO A 124 -0.39 24.94 6.02
CA PRO A 124 0.53 25.25 4.94
C PRO A 124 0.96 23.98 4.20
N PHE A 125 1.09 24.07 2.87
CA PHE A 125 1.65 22.97 2.09
C PHE A 125 3.18 22.95 2.15
N HIS A 126 3.76 21.76 2.23
CA HIS A 126 5.19 21.53 2.09
C HIS A 126 5.51 20.88 0.75
N LEU A 127 6.42 21.47 -0.01
CA LEU A 127 6.85 20.91 -1.29
C LEU A 127 8.02 19.94 -1.06
N LEU A 128 7.80 18.65 -1.33
CA LEU A 128 8.79 17.60 -1.12
C LEU A 128 9.64 17.33 -2.35
N HIS A 129 9.03 17.26 -3.54
CA HIS A 129 9.76 16.94 -4.76
C HIS A 129 9.04 17.44 -6.02
N VAL A 130 9.80 17.76 -7.06
CA VAL A 130 9.26 18.12 -8.38
C VAL A 130 9.94 17.27 -9.46
N ALA A 131 9.14 16.57 -10.27
CA ALA A 131 9.60 15.77 -11.39
C ALA A 131 8.56 15.71 -12.51
N ASN A 132 9.01 15.82 -13.77
CA ASN A 132 8.17 15.68 -14.96
C ASN A 132 6.90 16.55 -14.95
N GLY A 133 7.00 17.80 -14.46
CA GLY A 133 5.87 18.73 -14.37
C GLY A 133 4.84 18.40 -13.28
N ARG A 134 5.18 17.50 -12.35
CA ARG A 134 4.39 17.16 -11.17
C ARG A 134 5.15 17.53 -9.90
N ALA A 135 4.41 17.90 -8.88
CA ALA A 135 4.92 18.18 -7.55
C ALA A 135 4.35 17.15 -6.56
N LEU A 136 5.20 16.67 -5.66
CA LEU A 136 4.81 15.94 -4.46
C LEU A 136 4.74 16.96 -3.32
N ILE A 137 3.57 17.09 -2.72
CA ILE A 137 3.30 18.00 -1.61
C ILE A 137 2.82 17.22 -0.38
N GLU A 138 2.98 17.82 0.78
CA GLU A 138 2.51 17.31 2.07
C GLU A 138 1.68 18.38 2.79
N ASP A 139 0.64 17.92 3.48
CA ASP A 139 -0.20 18.68 4.42
C ASP A 139 -0.38 17.84 5.71
N ASP A 140 -1.03 18.41 6.72
CA ASP A 140 -1.38 17.74 7.97
C ASP A 140 -2.19 16.44 7.80
N THR A 141 -2.93 16.33 6.70
CA THR A 141 -3.77 15.19 6.32
C THR A 141 -3.03 14.12 5.53
N GLY A 142 -1.88 14.44 4.91
CA GLY A 142 -1.07 13.48 4.17
C GLY A 142 -0.33 14.05 2.96
N MET A 143 0.16 13.15 2.10
CA MET A 143 0.93 13.51 0.90
C MET A 143 0.11 13.37 -0.38
N TYR A 144 0.31 14.29 -1.31
CA TYR A 144 -0.44 14.38 -2.57
C TYR A 144 0.49 14.62 -3.76
N VAL A 145 0.20 13.97 -4.89
CA VAL A 145 0.87 14.26 -6.17
C VAL A 145 -0.03 15.18 -6.99
N VAL A 146 0.46 16.37 -7.31
CA VAL A 146 -0.30 17.42 -7.99
C VAL A 146 0.39 17.87 -9.27
N ARG A 147 -0.40 18.39 -10.21
CA ARG A 147 0.06 19.04 -11.46
C ARG A 147 -0.59 20.40 -11.59
N VAL A 148 -0.06 21.26 -12.47
CA VAL A 148 -0.73 22.51 -12.84
C VAL A 148 -2.19 22.21 -13.23
N GLY A 149 -3.13 22.89 -12.57
CA GLY A 149 -4.56 22.71 -12.70
C GLY A 149 -5.21 21.77 -11.67
N SER A 150 -4.45 21.04 -10.85
CA SER A 150 -5.00 20.19 -9.78
C SER A 150 -5.68 21.01 -8.68
N ILE A 151 -6.72 20.45 -8.05
CA ILE A 151 -7.35 21.00 -6.84
C ILE A 151 -6.59 20.45 -5.63
N LEU A 152 -6.24 21.34 -4.71
CA LEU A 152 -5.52 21.09 -3.46
C LEU A 152 -6.50 20.78 -2.32
N PRO A 153 -6.04 20.20 -1.18
CA PRO A 153 -6.89 19.91 -0.03
C PRO A 153 -7.61 21.15 0.56
N ASP A 154 -7.03 22.33 0.40
CA ASP A 154 -7.63 23.62 0.79
C ASP A 154 -8.64 24.16 -0.24
N ASN A 155 -9.00 23.33 -1.23
CA ASN A 155 -9.85 23.64 -2.38
C ASN A 155 -9.30 24.73 -3.33
N SER A 156 -8.05 25.15 -3.16
CA SER A 156 -7.37 26.03 -4.11
C SER A 156 -6.89 25.25 -5.33
N ARG A 157 -6.56 25.94 -6.43
CA ARG A 157 -6.04 25.29 -7.65
C ARG A 157 -4.55 25.58 -7.81
N LEU A 158 -3.76 24.57 -8.15
CA LEU A 158 -2.35 24.75 -8.47
C LEU A 158 -2.21 25.52 -9.79
N ALA A 159 -1.71 26.75 -9.74
CA ALA A 159 -1.56 27.63 -10.90
C ALA A 159 -0.26 27.37 -11.66
N THR A 160 0.87 27.31 -10.96
CA THR A 160 2.20 27.16 -11.59
C THR A 160 3.15 26.36 -10.69
N ILE A 161 4.09 25.66 -11.32
CA ILE A 161 5.26 25.04 -10.68
C ILE A 161 6.49 25.69 -11.33
N GLU A 162 7.31 26.38 -10.54
CA GLU A 162 8.48 27.10 -11.05
C GLU A 162 9.67 27.01 -10.10
N GLN A 163 10.86 27.35 -10.60
CA GLN A 163 12.08 27.35 -9.81
C GLN A 163 12.52 28.81 -9.58
N ARG A 164 12.55 29.24 -8.32
CA ARG A 164 13.04 30.56 -7.88
C ARG A 164 14.31 30.37 -7.07
N ASP A 165 15.38 31.05 -7.44
CA ASP A 165 16.67 31.01 -6.73
C ASP A 165 17.20 29.58 -6.51
N GLY A 166 16.97 28.69 -7.50
CA GLY A 166 17.37 27.28 -7.42
C GLY A 166 16.45 26.40 -6.58
N LYS A 167 15.47 26.96 -5.87
CA LYS A 167 14.44 26.22 -5.12
C LYS A 167 13.17 26.07 -5.92
N TRP A 168 12.56 24.90 -5.84
CA TRP A 168 11.23 24.70 -6.42
C TRP A 168 10.16 25.35 -5.54
N VAL A 169 9.21 26.01 -6.19
CA VAL A 169 8.04 26.62 -5.58
C VAL A 169 6.78 26.32 -6.38
N ILE A 170 5.67 26.23 -5.68
CA ILE A 170 4.34 26.12 -6.25
C ILE A 170 3.54 27.38 -5.94
N ILE A 171 2.70 27.79 -6.89
CA ILE A 171 1.83 28.97 -6.75
C ILE A 171 0.39 28.51 -6.86
N THR A 172 -0.44 28.84 -5.88
CA THR A 172 -1.87 28.53 -5.91
C THR A 172 -2.65 29.64 -6.63
N SER A 173 -3.90 29.35 -7.01
CA SER A 173 -4.82 30.32 -7.60
C SER A 173 -5.10 31.52 -6.69
N THR A 174 -4.92 31.35 -5.38
CA THR A 174 -5.05 32.41 -4.38
C THR A 174 -3.83 33.34 -4.35
N GLY A 175 -2.73 32.95 -5.01
CA GLY A 175 -1.45 33.67 -5.00
C GLY A 175 -0.49 33.21 -3.90
N ASP A 176 -0.85 32.18 -3.12
CA ASP A 176 0.02 31.64 -2.08
C ASP A 176 1.20 30.90 -2.71
N VAL A 177 2.40 31.10 -2.14
CA VAL A 177 3.64 30.50 -2.62
C VAL A 177 4.18 29.54 -1.58
N TYR A 178 4.30 28.27 -1.95
CA TYR A 178 4.85 27.22 -1.09
C TYR A 178 6.13 26.67 -1.72
N GLY A 179 7.20 26.56 -0.94
CA GLY A 179 8.51 26.15 -1.41
C GLY A 179 9.02 24.88 -0.74
N HIS A 180 10.04 24.29 -1.37
CA HIS A 180 10.86 23.29 -0.69
C HIS A 180 11.74 24.01 0.33
N ASN A 181 11.70 23.58 1.60
CA ASN A 181 12.51 24.16 2.66
C ASN A 181 14.01 23.95 2.36
#